data_AF-A0A0K6GIB2-F1
#
_entry.id   AF-A0A0K6GIB2-F1
#
_cell.length_a   1.000
_cell.length_b   1.000
_cell.length_c   1.000
_cell.angle_alpha   90.00
_cell.angle_beta   90.00
_cell.angle_gamma   90.00
#
_symmetry.space_group_name_H-M   'P 1'
#
loop_
_entity.id
_entity.type
_entity.pdbx_description
1 polymer ?
#
loop_
_entity_poly.entity_id
_entity_poly.type
_entity_poly.pdbx_seq_one_letter_code
_entity_poly.pdbx_strand_id
1 'polypeptide(L)'
;MVGTSTQSRPRRFAIVGAGGAAGLATLQVFVSELHDYIQTGEIEVVGFEQRQDIGGIWLAEPRPDPSKQIWPETPTYDSLHTNIPHPIMYYPSQWAPPSTPLFTDAQTVYDYMRSYADRFGLQQYIRFNTQVIAATWDDSTNQWNVTTRPYGDQVGKEVESVTHYDHLLVTNGHNRRPFTPDVDGFEDWAASESRSSIHSIWYRTPEPYRDHDVLVIGGGRSGADCSADLSTVARKTIHSVRSAEDSDLGRIIQRGEISHFTPDGLVHFKNGKQEYVDRIIFATGYEYDCSFLTQLPVEEAHRSSDHLYNSRFHIYPLALHTFPLRAAFPPSSLAFIGIPNGAPAFTLSEVQAKLAIRQMTGKVSLDFEHELTRTLERNEELQKKHSSPLEVARAWHKFGKGNGNPYDFLDLLLQRADDSARMPKWKREFGPFGVTILVEWKKLERLGLADSWARGVGEGGIKEWVDLMWRVVRRAKDSA
;
A
#
# COMPACT_ATOMS: atom_id res chain seq x y z
N MET A 1 2.02 -3.66 57.21
CA MET A 1 1.60 -2.55 56.34
C MET A 1 1.63 -3.05 54.92
N VAL A 2 0.45 -3.30 54.35
CA VAL A 2 0.29 -3.71 52.95
C VAL A 2 0.60 -2.47 52.12
N GLY A 3 1.70 -2.52 51.36
CA GLY A 3 2.05 -1.45 50.44
C GLY A 3 0.98 -1.34 49.37
N THR A 4 0.30 -0.20 49.33
CA THR A 4 -0.58 0.19 48.23
C THR A 4 0.26 0.25 46.96
N SER A 5 0.19 -0.80 46.14
CA SER A 5 0.58 -0.76 44.73
C SER A 5 -0.21 0.36 44.08
N THR A 6 0.44 1.48 43.79
CA THR A 6 -0.09 2.48 42.87
C THR A 6 -0.21 1.79 41.52
N GLN A 7 -1.40 1.31 41.15
CA GLN A 7 -1.65 0.83 39.80
C GLN A 7 -1.33 1.97 38.84
N SER A 8 -0.20 1.85 38.12
CA SER A 8 0.11 2.75 37.02
C SER A 8 -1.01 2.62 35.99
N ARG A 9 -1.50 3.75 35.47
CA ARG A 9 -2.47 3.75 34.37
C ARG A 9 -1.97 2.85 33.22
N PRO A 10 -2.88 2.17 32.48
CA PRO A 10 -2.48 1.38 31.32
C PRO A 10 -1.67 2.22 30.34
N ARG A 11 -0.70 1.59 29.67
CA ARG A 11 -0.07 2.17 28.48
C ARG A 11 -1.00 1.98 27.29
N ARG A 12 -1.43 3.07 26.68
CA ARG A 12 -2.50 3.08 25.68
C ARG A 12 -1.95 3.30 24.27
N PHE A 13 -2.39 2.47 23.34
CA PHE A 13 -1.98 2.48 21.94
C PHE A 13 -3.20 2.71 21.04
N ALA A 14 -3.08 3.67 20.12
CA ALA A 14 -4.06 3.88 19.05
C ALA A 14 -3.49 3.41 17.70
N ILE A 15 -4.27 2.65 16.93
CA ILE A 15 -3.93 2.24 15.56
C ILE A 15 -4.90 2.91 14.58
N VAL A 16 -4.39 3.67 13.62
CA VAL A 16 -5.21 4.38 12.61
C VAL A 16 -5.23 3.58 11.31
N GLY A 17 -6.39 3.09 10.89
CA GLY A 17 -6.54 2.20 9.73
C GLY A 17 -6.44 0.71 10.11
N ALA A 18 -7.11 0.33 11.19
CA ALA A 18 -6.96 -1.00 11.79
C ALA A 18 -7.59 -2.15 10.99
N GLY A 19 -8.46 -1.86 10.01
CA GLY A 19 -9.08 -2.89 9.16
C GLY A 19 -8.24 -3.29 7.95
N GLY A 20 -7.24 -2.49 7.57
CA GLY A 20 -6.32 -2.80 6.47
C GLY A 20 -5.26 -3.84 6.83
N ALA A 21 -4.49 -4.28 5.83
CA ALA A 21 -3.46 -5.30 6.04
C ALA A 21 -2.40 -4.88 7.10
N ALA A 22 -1.96 -3.63 7.06
CA ALA A 22 -1.01 -3.11 8.04
C ALA A 22 -1.59 -3.06 9.48
N GLY A 23 -2.87 -2.68 9.60
CA GLY A 23 -3.58 -2.65 10.87
C GLY A 23 -3.77 -4.04 11.48
N LEU A 24 -4.22 -5.02 10.69
CA LEU A 24 -4.36 -6.41 11.13
C LEU A 24 -3.03 -7.04 11.51
N ALA A 25 -1.95 -6.79 10.76
CA ALA A 25 -0.60 -7.23 11.14
C ALA A 25 -0.20 -6.65 12.49
N THR A 26 -0.48 -5.36 12.71
CA THR A 26 -0.14 -4.66 13.95
C THR A 26 -0.89 -5.25 15.14
N LEU A 27 -2.21 -5.45 15.02
CA LEU A 27 -3.02 -6.10 16.06
C LEU A 27 -2.57 -7.53 16.35
N GLN A 28 -2.21 -8.30 15.32
CA GLN A 28 -1.71 -9.66 15.52
C GLN A 28 -0.39 -9.69 16.32
N VAL A 29 0.51 -8.73 16.09
CA VAL A 29 1.74 -8.60 16.88
C VAL A 29 1.43 -8.23 18.33
N PHE A 30 0.47 -7.32 18.59
CA PHE A 30 0.01 -7.04 19.96
C PHE A 30 -0.52 -8.30 20.64
N VAL A 31 -1.43 -9.03 19.99
CA VAL A 31 -2.02 -10.25 20.56
C VAL A 31 -0.97 -11.35 20.77
N SER A 32 0.04 -11.45 19.90
CA SER A 32 1.04 -12.52 20.00
C SER A 32 2.19 -12.21 20.96
N GLU A 33 2.65 -10.96 21.07
CA GLU A 33 3.79 -10.60 21.94
C GLU A 33 3.37 -10.00 23.28
N LEU A 34 2.16 -9.45 23.38
CA LEU A 34 1.71 -8.68 24.54
C LEU A 34 0.39 -9.19 25.14
N HIS A 35 -0.02 -10.43 24.82
CA HIS A 35 -1.26 -11.03 25.32
C HIS A 35 -1.45 -10.84 26.82
N ASP A 36 -0.44 -11.23 27.61
CA ASP A 36 -0.52 -11.20 29.07
C ASP A 36 -0.72 -9.77 29.60
N TYR A 37 0.01 -8.79 29.05
CA TYR A 37 -0.13 -7.37 29.43
C TYR A 37 -1.50 -6.78 29.04
N ILE A 38 -2.11 -7.28 27.96
CA ILE A 38 -3.47 -6.90 27.58
C ILE A 38 -4.48 -7.51 28.56
N GLN A 39 -4.30 -8.77 28.96
CA GLN A 39 -5.18 -9.46 29.90
C GLN A 39 -5.09 -8.88 31.32
N THR A 40 -3.91 -8.45 31.77
CA THR A 40 -3.72 -7.80 33.08
C THR A 40 -4.18 -6.34 33.11
N GLY A 41 -4.48 -5.75 31.95
CA GLY A 41 -4.86 -4.35 31.83
C GLY A 41 -3.67 -3.38 31.95
N GLU A 42 -2.44 -3.85 31.79
CA GLU A 42 -1.24 -3.00 31.74
C GLU A 42 -1.09 -2.30 30.38
N ILE A 43 -1.59 -2.93 29.31
CA ILE A 43 -1.63 -2.39 27.96
C ILE A 43 -3.07 -2.35 27.45
N GLU A 44 -3.48 -1.19 26.93
CA GLU A 44 -4.73 -1.03 26.19
C GLU A 44 -4.41 -0.72 24.73
N VAL A 45 -4.99 -1.47 23.79
CA VAL A 45 -4.86 -1.23 22.35
C VAL A 45 -6.23 -1.03 21.73
N VAL A 46 -6.37 0.05 20.96
CA VAL A 46 -7.60 0.38 20.23
C VAL A 46 -7.24 0.69 18.79
N GLY A 47 -7.82 -0.07 17.87
CA GLY A 47 -7.77 0.20 16.44
C GLY A 47 -8.98 0.99 15.98
N PHE A 48 -8.76 1.96 15.11
CA PHE A 48 -9.82 2.74 14.45
C PHE A 48 -9.86 2.39 12.98
N GLU A 49 -11.03 1.99 12.48
CA GLU A 49 -11.30 1.74 11.08
C GLU A 49 -12.46 2.61 10.63
N GLN A 50 -12.23 3.42 9.60
CA GLN A 50 -13.25 4.31 9.08
C GLN A 50 -14.39 3.51 8.43
N ARG A 51 -14.09 2.36 7.82
CA ARG A 51 -15.07 1.53 7.10
C ARG A 51 -15.82 0.62 8.07
N GLN A 52 -16.88 0.02 7.57
CA GLN A 52 -17.78 -0.86 8.31
C GLN A 52 -17.20 -2.25 8.61
N ASP A 53 -16.08 -2.60 7.98
CA ASP A 53 -15.47 -3.92 8.08
C ASP A 53 -13.96 -3.83 7.78
N ILE A 54 -13.24 -4.92 8.04
CA ILE A 54 -11.83 -5.10 7.67
C ILE A 54 -11.67 -5.23 6.15
N GLY A 55 -10.43 -5.35 5.70
CA GLY A 55 -10.06 -5.58 4.30
C GLY A 55 -9.28 -4.39 3.70
N GLY A 56 -9.46 -3.18 4.23
CA GLY A 56 -8.82 -1.98 3.69
C GLY A 56 -9.13 -1.84 2.19
N ILE A 57 -8.10 -1.81 1.33
CA ILE A 57 -8.31 -1.77 -0.14
C ILE A 57 -8.97 -3.04 -0.70
N TRP A 58 -8.89 -4.18 -0.01
CA TRP A 58 -9.49 -5.44 -0.47
C TRP A 58 -10.98 -5.54 -0.16
N LEU A 59 -11.49 -4.68 0.72
CA LEU A 59 -12.93 -4.56 0.93
C LEU A 59 -13.55 -3.84 -0.27
N ALA A 60 -14.33 -4.57 -1.06
CA ALA A 60 -14.99 -4.06 -2.24
C ALA A 60 -15.90 -2.86 -1.92
N GLU A 61 -16.14 -2.04 -2.92
CA GLU A 61 -17.07 -0.92 -2.85
C GLU A 61 -17.94 -0.92 -4.11
N PRO A 62 -19.27 -0.80 -3.98
CA PRO A 62 -20.15 -0.74 -5.14
C PRO A 62 -19.82 0.45 -6.02
N ARG A 63 -19.96 0.24 -7.35
CA ARG A 63 -19.57 1.11 -8.46
C ARG A 63 -19.58 2.61 -8.09
N PRO A 64 -18.40 3.22 -7.84
CA PRO A 64 -18.34 4.62 -7.46
C PRO A 64 -18.77 5.49 -8.64
N ASP A 65 -19.49 6.56 -8.35
CA ASP A 65 -19.91 7.55 -9.35
C ASP A 65 -18.85 8.64 -9.48
N PRO A 66 -18.08 8.69 -10.58
CA PRO A 66 -17.03 9.69 -10.75
C PRO A 66 -17.57 11.13 -10.79
N SER A 67 -18.85 11.33 -11.13
CA SER A 67 -19.47 12.66 -11.20
C SER A 67 -19.63 13.32 -9.82
N LYS A 68 -19.66 12.52 -8.74
CA LYS A 68 -19.80 13.03 -7.36
C LYS A 68 -18.51 13.64 -6.81
N GLN A 69 -17.38 13.49 -7.49
CA GLN A 69 -16.06 13.97 -7.07
C GLN A 69 -15.62 13.52 -5.66
N ILE A 70 -16.25 12.47 -5.11
CA ILE A 70 -15.85 11.81 -3.88
C ILE A 70 -14.92 10.65 -4.25
N TRP A 71 -13.76 10.57 -3.61
CA TRP A 71 -12.83 9.47 -3.84
C TRP A 71 -13.42 8.16 -3.30
N PRO A 72 -13.38 7.08 -4.09
CA PRO A 72 -13.74 5.75 -3.61
C PRO A 72 -12.88 5.36 -2.40
N GLU A 73 -13.41 4.49 -1.55
CA GLU A 73 -12.68 3.88 -0.45
C GLU A 73 -11.61 2.90 -0.93
N THR A 74 -11.81 2.32 -2.11
CA THR A 74 -10.90 1.32 -2.67
C THR A 74 -10.58 1.57 -4.15
N PRO A 75 -9.31 1.35 -4.56
CA PRO A 75 -8.91 1.31 -5.96
C PRO A 75 -9.14 -0.05 -6.64
N THR A 76 -9.71 -1.03 -5.94
CA THR A 76 -9.94 -2.38 -6.47
C THR A 76 -10.98 -2.37 -7.60
N TYR A 77 -10.72 -3.18 -8.62
CA TYR A 77 -11.55 -3.36 -9.82
C TYR A 77 -11.82 -4.84 -10.06
N ASP A 78 -12.84 -5.16 -10.86
CA ASP A 78 -13.49 -6.49 -10.86
C ASP A 78 -12.56 -7.61 -11.37
N SER A 79 -11.65 -7.29 -12.29
CA SER A 79 -10.66 -8.21 -12.86
C SER A 79 -9.37 -8.30 -12.05
N LEU A 80 -9.25 -7.59 -10.92
CA LEU A 80 -8.02 -7.51 -10.14
C LEU A 80 -7.59 -8.89 -9.63
N HIS A 81 -6.39 -9.29 -10.03
CA HIS A 81 -5.67 -10.40 -9.44
C HIS A 81 -4.38 -9.88 -8.79
N THR A 82 -3.89 -10.59 -7.77
CA THR A 82 -2.59 -10.28 -7.17
C THR A 82 -1.51 -10.24 -8.25
N ASN A 83 -0.55 -9.34 -8.11
CA ASN A 83 0.58 -9.20 -9.03
C ASN A 83 1.82 -9.99 -8.59
N ILE A 84 1.75 -10.60 -7.41
CA ILE A 84 2.74 -11.53 -6.84
C ILE A 84 2.00 -12.74 -6.26
N PRO A 85 2.62 -13.92 -6.25
CA PRO A 85 1.93 -15.12 -5.81
C PRO A 85 1.68 -15.08 -4.30
N HIS A 86 0.55 -15.63 -3.83
CA HIS A 86 0.14 -15.56 -2.43
C HIS A 86 1.19 -16.09 -1.42
N PRO A 87 2.05 -17.09 -1.70
CA PRO A 87 3.10 -17.51 -0.76
C PRO A 87 4.15 -16.42 -0.49
N ILE A 88 4.38 -15.54 -1.48
CA ILE A 88 5.26 -14.38 -1.33
C ILE A 88 4.52 -13.24 -0.62
N MET A 89 3.26 -13.00 -1.01
CA MET A 89 2.45 -11.87 -0.58
C MET A 89 1.95 -11.95 0.86
N TYR A 90 1.36 -13.09 1.26
CA TYR A 90 0.56 -13.26 2.48
C TYR A 90 1.40 -13.21 3.76
N TYR A 91 0.73 -13.13 4.92
CA TYR A 91 1.36 -13.01 6.22
C TYR A 91 2.25 -14.22 6.54
N PRO A 92 3.48 -14.02 7.01
CA PRO A 92 4.34 -15.09 7.53
C PRO A 92 3.69 -15.94 8.63
N SER A 93 2.80 -15.36 9.44
CA SER A 93 2.12 -16.06 10.54
C SER A 93 0.92 -16.92 10.08
N GLN A 94 0.47 -16.80 8.83
CA GLN A 94 -0.62 -17.60 8.26
C GLN A 94 -0.49 -17.77 6.74
N TRP A 95 -0.40 -19.02 6.28
CA TRP A 95 -0.47 -19.34 4.85
C TRP A 95 -1.90 -19.35 4.33
N ALA A 96 -2.04 -19.29 3.00
CA ALA A 96 -3.35 -19.47 2.36
C ALA A 96 -3.90 -20.90 2.61
N PRO A 97 -5.22 -21.10 2.58
CA PRO A 97 -5.82 -22.43 2.59
C PRO A 97 -5.25 -23.32 1.46
N PRO A 98 -5.21 -24.65 1.64
CA PRO A 98 -4.83 -25.56 0.57
C PRO A 98 -5.68 -25.36 -0.69
N SER A 99 -5.10 -25.64 -1.85
CA SER A 99 -5.73 -25.47 -3.17
C SER A 99 -6.03 -24.03 -3.61
N THR A 100 -5.53 -23.02 -2.90
CA THR A 100 -5.65 -21.61 -3.33
C THR A 100 -4.88 -21.38 -4.65
N PRO A 101 -5.47 -20.73 -5.68
CA PRO A 101 -4.74 -20.36 -6.90
C PRO A 101 -3.51 -19.50 -6.58
N LEU A 102 -2.38 -19.68 -7.29
CA LEU A 102 -1.13 -18.95 -6.96
C LEU A 102 -1.29 -17.44 -7.00
N PHE A 103 -2.06 -16.92 -7.96
CA PHE A 103 -2.47 -15.53 -8.03
C PHE A 103 -3.96 -15.48 -7.79
N THR A 104 -4.38 -14.66 -6.84
CA THR A 104 -5.73 -14.68 -6.30
C THR A 104 -6.49 -13.43 -6.70
N ASP A 105 -7.80 -13.54 -6.87
CA ASP A 105 -8.67 -12.38 -7.03
C ASP A 105 -8.79 -11.58 -5.72
N ALA A 106 -9.36 -10.37 -5.81
CA ALA A 106 -9.52 -9.50 -4.66
C ALA A 106 -10.39 -10.12 -3.54
N GLN A 107 -11.43 -10.87 -3.91
CA GLN A 107 -12.33 -11.51 -2.94
C GLN A 107 -11.58 -12.59 -2.12
N THR A 108 -10.76 -13.40 -2.78
CA THR A 108 -9.93 -14.42 -2.13
C THR A 108 -8.91 -13.80 -1.17
N VAL A 109 -8.35 -12.64 -1.49
CA VAL A 109 -7.47 -11.91 -0.55
C VAL A 109 -8.25 -11.40 0.65
N TYR A 110 -9.45 -10.84 0.45
CA TYR A 110 -10.33 -10.40 1.53
C TYR A 110 -10.75 -11.57 2.44
N ASP A 111 -11.15 -12.71 1.87
CA ASP A 111 -11.53 -13.90 2.63
C ASP A 111 -10.36 -14.44 3.48
N TYR A 112 -9.13 -14.40 2.93
CA TYR A 112 -7.91 -14.71 3.67
C TYR A 112 -7.65 -13.71 4.82
N MET A 113 -7.86 -12.41 4.60
CA MET A 113 -7.73 -11.41 5.67
C MET A 113 -8.76 -11.63 6.77
N ARG A 114 -9.97 -12.08 6.42
CA ARG A 114 -11.01 -12.42 7.39
C ARG A 114 -10.64 -13.66 8.18
N SER A 115 -10.18 -14.73 7.53
CA SER A 115 -9.71 -15.93 8.24
C SER A 115 -8.52 -15.63 9.15
N TYR A 116 -7.65 -14.70 8.77
CA TYR A 116 -6.56 -14.19 9.60
C TYR A 116 -7.08 -13.47 10.85
N ALA A 117 -7.99 -12.51 10.67
CA ALA A 117 -8.59 -11.77 11.77
C ALA A 117 -9.33 -12.69 12.75
N ASP A 118 -10.05 -13.69 12.23
CA ASP A 118 -10.80 -14.66 13.03
C ASP A 118 -9.85 -15.56 13.82
N ARG A 119 -8.80 -16.10 13.19
CA ARG A 119 -7.81 -16.97 13.85
C ARG A 119 -7.15 -16.33 15.07
N PHE A 120 -6.85 -15.03 14.97
CA PHE A 120 -6.18 -14.29 16.04
C PHE A 120 -7.14 -13.44 16.89
N GLY A 121 -8.45 -13.51 16.63
CA GLY A 121 -9.47 -12.76 17.38
C GLY A 121 -9.27 -11.24 17.32
N LEU A 122 -8.91 -10.69 16.16
CA LEU A 122 -8.44 -9.30 16.05
C LEU A 122 -9.58 -8.26 16.06
N GLN A 123 -10.77 -8.63 15.59
CA GLN A 123 -11.88 -7.69 15.40
C GLN A 123 -12.35 -7.02 16.70
N GLN A 124 -12.18 -7.69 17.85
CA GLN A 124 -12.55 -7.14 19.17
C GLN A 124 -11.76 -5.88 19.56
N TYR A 125 -10.61 -5.65 18.94
CA TYR A 125 -9.77 -4.48 19.16
C TYR A 125 -10.08 -3.33 18.21
N ILE A 126 -11.03 -3.50 17.28
CA ILE A 126 -11.31 -2.53 16.21
C ILE A 126 -12.65 -1.83 16.47
N ARG A 127 -12.61 -0.50 16.42
CA ARG A 127 -13.78 0.36 16.33
C ARG A 127 -14.03 0.68 14.85
N PHE A 128 -14.99 -0.02 14.26
CA PHE A 128 -15.45 0.22 12.88
C PHE A 128 -16.29 1.49 12.78
N ASN A 129 -16.51 1.95 11.54
CA ASN A 129 -17.26 3.18 11.24
C ASN A 129 -16.76 4.39 12.03
N THR A 130 -15.46 4.42 12.37
CA THR A 130 -14.85 5.44 13.23
C THR A 130 -13.64 6.03 12.51
N GLN A 131 -13.82 7.25 11.99
CA GLN A 131 -12.76 7.97 11.31
C GLN A 131 -11.94 8.79 12.31
N VAL A 132 -10.62 8.64 12.26
CA VAL A 132 -9.68 9.56 12.93
C VAL A 132 -9.52 10.80 12.06
N ILE A 133 -9.83 11.98 12.61
CA ILE A 133 -9.79 13.25 11.89
C ILE A 133 -8.68 14.19 12.36
N ALA A 134 -8.20 14.00 13.59
CA ALA A 134 -7.06 14.72 14.12
C ALA A 134 -6.30 13.84 15.13
N ALA A 135 -4.99 13.96 15.13
CA ALA A 135 -4.09 13.41 16.13
C ALA A 135 -2.99 14.44 16.39
N THR A 136 -2.89 14.89 17.63
CA THR A 136 -1.95 15.94 18.06
C THR A 136 -1.24 15.50 19.32
N TRP A 137 0.08 15.49 19.30
CA TRP A 137 0.91 15.30 20.48
C TRP A 137 0.82 16.50 21.41
N ASP A 138 0.61 16.21 22.69
CA ASP A 138 0.55 17.18 23.77
C ASP A 138 1.72 16.94 24.74
N ASP A 139 2.70 17.85 24.71
CA ASP A 139 3.89 17.80 25.58
C ASP A 139 3.55 17.92 27.07
N SER A 140 2.41 18.53 27.42
CA SER A 140 2.02 18.69 28.82
C SER A 140 1.59 17.36 29.46
N THR A 141 1.03 16.45 28.64
CA THR A 141 0.58 15.13 29.06
C THR A 141 1.50 14.00 28.59
N ASN A 142 2.39 14.29 27.62
CA ASN A 142 3.17 13.30 26.86
C ASN A 142 2.28 12.24 26.21
N GLN A 143 1.18 12.68 25.60
CA GLN A 143 0.21 11.81 24.95
C GLN A 143 -0.30 12.41 23.64
N TRP A 144 -0.82 11.54 22.78
CA TRP A 144 -1.59 11.90 21.59
C TRP A 144 -3.04 12.14 21.94
N ASN A 145 -3.53 13.34 21.60
CA ASN A 145 -4.95 13.67 21.54
C ASN A 145 -5.51 13.20 20.20
N VAL A 146 -6.21 12.06 20.20
CA VAL A 146 -6.81 11.48 18.98
C VAL A 146 -8.29 11.83 18.94
N THR A 147 -8.67 12.64 17.97
CA THR A 147 -10.05 13.02 17.69
C THR A 147 -10.65 12.11 16.65
N THR A 148 -11.78 11.50 16.98
CA THR A 148 -12.53 10.61 16.10
C THR A 148 -13.94 11.11 15.87
N ARG A 149 -14.53 10.72 14.74
CA ARG A 149 -15.95 10.92 14.45
C ARG A 149 -16.57 9.68 13.80
N PRO A 150 -17.89 9.53 13.87
CA PRO A 150 -18.60 8.51 13.11
C PRO A 150 -18.40 8.67 11.60
N TYR A 151 -18.38 7.55 10.87
CA TYR A 151 -18.23 7.50 9.41
C TYR A 151 -19.32 6.65 8.75
N GLY A 152 -19.50 6.81 7.44
CA GLY A 152 -20.50 6.08 6.65
C GLY A 152 -21.92 6.29 7.19
N ASP A 153 -22.67 5.20 7.35
CA ASP A 153 -24.06 5.23 7.83
C ASP A 153 -24.21 5.63 9.31
N GLN A 154 -23.10 5.91 10.00
CA GLN A 154 -23.08 6.40 11.38
C GLN A 154 -22.97 7.92 11.48
N VAL A 155 -22.74 8.63 10.36
CA VAL A 155 -22.66 10.10 10.35
C VAL A 155 -23.93 10.71 10.97
N GLY A 156 -23.75 11.58 11.96
CA GLY A 156 -24.84 12.26 12.68
C GLY A 156 -25.43 11.50 13.88
N LYS A 157 -24.98 10.27 14.17
CA LYS A 157 -25.47 9.49 15.32
C LYS A 157 -24.67 9.71 16.61
N GLU A 158 -23.41 10.13 16.51
CA GLU A 158 -22.51 10.40 17.63
C GLU A 158 -21.71 11.70 17.37
N VAL A 159 -21.23 12.32 18.45
CA VAL A 159 -20.41 13.54 18.40
C VAL A 159 -18.93 13.16 18.29
N GLU A 160 -18.11 14.09 17.78
CA GLU A 160 -16.65 13.95 17.83
C GLU A 160 -16.18 13.64 19.26
N SER A 161 -15.21 12.74 19.38
CA SER A 161 -14.66 12.33 20.67
C SER A 161 -13.15 12.46 20.67
N VAL A 162 -12.56 12.91 21.78
CA VAL A 162 -11.11 13.01 21.96
C VAL A 162 -10.68 11.98 23.01
N THR A 163 -9.71 11.14 22.65
CA THR A 163 -9.12 10.15 23.57
C THR A 163 -7.60 10.25 23.55
N HIS A 164 -6.98 10.06 24.73
CA HIS A 164 -5.55 10.23 24.95
C HIS A 164 -4.79 8.89 24.86
N TYR A 165 -3.71 8.83 24.10
CA TYR A 165 -2.90 7.62 23.90
C TYR A 165 -1.41 7.90 24.09
N ASP A 166 -0.66 6.95 24.64
CA ASP A 166 0.79 7.10 24.79
C ASP A 166 1.52 6.91 23.46
N HIS A 167 0.97 6.05 22.59
CA HIS A 167 1.56 5.75 21.28
C HIS A 167 0.51 5.72 20.16
N LEU A 168 0.94 6.14 18.97
CA LEU A 168 0.14 6.13 17.75
C LEU A 168 0.81 5.27 16.66
N LEU A 169 0.09 4.30 16.10
CA LEU A 169 0.53 3.51 14.96
C LEU A 169 -0.32 3.87 13.74
N VAL A 170 0.33 4.40 12.71
CA VAL A 170 -0.32 4.85 11.48
C VAL A 170 -0.23 3.74 10.43
N THR A 171 -1.39 3.15 10.13
CA THR A 171 -1.57 2.00 9.22
C THR A 171 -2.60 2.30 8.12
N ASN A 172 -2.89 3.57 7.86
CA ASN A 172 -4.01 4.02 7.02
C ASN A 172 -3.83 3.76 5.52
N GLY A 173 -2.64 3.30 5.10
CA GLY A 173 -2.32 3.03 3.71
C GLY A 173 -2.10 4.31 2.89
N HIS A 174 -1.82 4.12 1.60
CA HIS A 174 -1.41 5.20 0.70
C HIS A 174 -1.91 4.99 -0.75
N ASN A 175 -3.04 4.30 -0.93
CA ASN A 175 -3.63 3.98 -2.24
C ASN A 175 -5.07 4.50 -2.38
N ARG A 176 -5.35 5.68 -1.80
CA ARG A 176 -6.68 6.31 -1.83
C ARG A 176 -6.69 7.73 -2.41
N ARG A 177 -5.77 8.60 -2.01
CA ARG A 177 -5.70 9.98 -2.53
C ARG A 177 -5.05 9.98 -3.92
N PRO A 178 -5.79 10.18 -5.03
CA PRO A 178 -5.25 10.04 -6.37
C PRO A 178 -4.27 11.18 -6.70
N PHE A 179 -3.23 10.87 -7.47
CA PHE A 179 -2.35 11.89 -8.05
C PHE A 179 -2.66 12.05 -9.53
N THR A 180 -3.21 13.20 -9.93
CA THR A 180 -3.40 13.58 -11.34
C THR A 180 -2.38 14.66 -11.69
N PRO A 181 -1.46 14.43 -12.65
CA PRO A 181 -0.50 15.45 -13.04
C PRO A 181 -1.19 16.60 -13.77
N ASP A 182 -0.69 17.81 -13.57
CA ASP A 182 -1.00 18.94 -14.44
C ASP A 182 -0.29 18.73 -15.78
N VAL A 183 -1.04 18.86 -16.88
CA VAL A 183 -0.55 18.67 -18.25
C VAL A 183 -1.18 19.74 -19.14
N ASP A 184 -0.33 20.47 -19.86
CA ASP A 184 -0.72 21.55 -20.75
C ASP A 184 -1.92 21.18 -21.64
N GLY A 185 -2.93 22.06 -21.67
CA GLY A 185 -4.13 21.93 -22.49
C GLY A 185 -5.15 20.89 -22.00
N PHE A 186 -4.91 20.20 -20.88
CA PHE A 186 -5.85 19.19 -20.37
C PHE A 186 -7.22 19.78 -20.00
N GLU A 187 -7.27 20.98 -19.40
CA GLU A 187 -8.53 21.63 -19.04
C GLU A 187 -9.39 21.93 -20.27
N ASP A 188 -8.79 22.48 -21.33
CA ASP A 188 -9.49 22.74 -22.61
C ASP A 188 -9.95 21.45 -23.29
N TRP A 189 -9.15 20.38 -23.20
CA TRP A 189 -9.56 19.05 -23.65
C TRP A 189 -10.76 18.54 -22.82
N ALA A 190 -10.73 18.70 -21.50
CA ALA A 190 -11.77 18.22 -20.59
C ALA A 190 -13.08 19.03 -20.67
N ALA A 191 -13.06 20.24 -21.22
CA ALA A 191 -14.24 21.11 -21.34
C ALA A 191 -15.33 20.58 -22.30
N SER A 192 -15.05 19.59 -23.14
CA SER A 192 -16.06 18.98 -24.02
C SER A 192 -16.93 17.95 -23.30
N GLU A 193 -18.25 18.09 -23.41
CA GLU A 193 -19.22 17.13 -22.87
C GLU A 193 -19.13 15.73 -23.51
N SER A 194 -18.52 15.60 -24.69
CA SER A 194 -18.36 14.31 -25.36
C SER A 194 -17.17 13.49 -24.82
N ARG A 195 -16.31 14.10 -24.00
CA ARG A 195 -15.08 13.51 -23.48
C ARG A 195 -15.17 13.34 -21.97
N SER A 196 -14.47 12.36 -21.43
CA SER A 196 -14.42 12.15 -19.98
C SER A 196 -13.07 11.60 -19.54
N SER A 197 -12.72 11.89 -18.29
CA SER A 197 -11.52 11.38 -17.66
C SER A 197 -11.82 10.89 -16.25
N ILE A 198 -11.08 9.86 -15.83
CA ILE A 198 -11.08 9.39 -14.44
C ILE A 198 -9.64 9.11 -13.99
N HIS A 199 -9.41 9.08 -12.69
CA HIS A 199 -8.25 8.36 -12.15
C HIS A 199 -8.57 6.88 -11.97
N SER A 200 -7.56 6.01 -11.97
CA SER A 200 -7.71 4.55 -11.86
C SER A 200 -8.43 4.09 -10.59
N ILE A 201 -8.56 4.94 -9.56
CA ILE A 201 -9.32 4.61 -8.35
C ILE A 201 -10.82 4.43 -8.63
N TRP A 202 -11.35 5.10 -9.66
CA TRP A 202 -12.75 4.95 -10.09
C TRP A 202 -12.95 3.83 -11.11
N TYR A 203 -11.88 3.26 -11.67
CA TYR A 203 -11.99 2.17 -12.63
C TYR A 203 -12.56 0.92 -11.93
N ARG A 204 -13.47 0.20 -12.60
CA ARG A 204 -14.06 -1.06 -12.11
C ARG A 204 -14.10 -2.12 -13.18
N THR A 205 -14.57 -1.76 -14.36
CA THR A 205 -14.84 -2.67 -15.47
C THR A 205 -14.49 -2.01 -16.81
N PRO A 206 -14.13 -2.78 -17.85
CA PRO A 206 -13.83 -2.23 -19.16
C PRO A 206 -15.09 -1.83 -19.96
N GLU A 207 -16.27 -2.39 -19.67
CA GLU A 207 -17.50 -2.23 -20.47
C GLU A 207 -17.91 -0.77 -20.79
N PRO A 208 -17.80 0.21 -19.86
CA PRO A 208 -18.13 1.61 -20.16
C PRO A 208 -17.27 2.27 -21.24
N TYR A 209 -16.15 1.63 -21.61
CA TYR A 209 -15.19 2.11 -22.59
C TYR A 209 -15.33 1.42 -23.96
N ARG A 210 -16.38 0.61 -24.13
CA ARG A 210 -16.67 -0.03 -25.41
C ARG A 210 -16.80 1.02 -26.52
N ASP A 211 -16.21 0.71 -27.66
CA ASP A 211 -16.24 1.54 -28.88
C ASP A 211 -15.61 2.95 -28.74
N HIS A 212 -14.89 3.22 -27.65
CA HIS A 212 -14.16 4.48 -27.40
C HIS A 212 -12.66 4.40 -27.71
N ASP A 213 -12.03 5.57 -27.89
CA ASP A 213 -10.57 5.69 -28.02
C ASP A 213 -10.00 6.15 -26.68
N VAL A 214 -9.40 5.19 -25.96
CA VAL A 214 -9.06 5.33 -24.56
C VAL A 214 -7.56 5.48 -24.37
N LEU A 215 -7.15 6.53 -23.67
CA LEU A 215 -5.78 6.74 -23.23
C LEU A 215 -5.62 6.39 -21.75
N VAL A 216 -4.71 5.47 -21.46
CA VAL A 216 -4.27 5.15 -20.10
C VAL A 216 -2.90 5.79 -19.87
N ILE A 217 -2.78 6.62 -18.84
CA ILE A 217 -1.55 7.37 -18.53
C ILE A 217 -0.89 6.77 -17.29
N GLY A 218 0.31 6.19 -17.43
CA GLY A 218 1.12 5.70 -16.31
C GLY A 218 1.66 4.29 -16.49
N GLY A 219 2.95 4.08 -16.21
CA GLY A 219 3.65 2.79 -16.35
C GLY A 219 3.61 1.88 -15.13
N GLY A 220 2.78 2.18 -14.14
CA GLY A 220 2.59 1.36 -12.94
C GLY A 220 1.73 0.12 -13.20
N ARG A 221 1.45 -0.65 -12.14
CA ARG A 221 0.62 -1.86 -12.23
C ARG A 221 -0.79 -1.55 -12.74
N SER A 222 -1.44 -0.52 -12.18
CA SER A 222 -2.77 -0.10 -12.61
C SER A 222 -2.84 0.25 -14.09
N GLY A 223 -1.82 0.94 -14.63
CA GLY A 223 -1.80 1.30 -16.05
C GLY A 223 -1.68 0.09 -16.97
N ALA A 224 -0.84 -0.89 -16.61
CA ALA A 224 -0.71 -2.14 -17.34
C ALA A 224 -2.01 -2.97 -17.32
N ASP A 225 -2.65 -3.09 -16.16
CA ASP A 225 -3.88 -3.87 -16.01
C ASP A 225 -5.08 -3.19 -16.70
N CYS A 226 -5.28 -1.88 -16.50
CA CYS A 226 -6.33 -1.13 -17.19
C CYS A 226 -6.16 -1.22 -18.72
N SER A 227 -4.95 -1.04 -19.23
CA SER A 227 -4.69 -1.12 -20.68
C SER A 227 -4.97 -2.53 -21.23
N ALA A 228 -4.60 -3.58 -20.49
CA ALA A 228 -4.89 -4.95 -20.88
C ALA A 228 -6.41 -5.23 -20.93
N ASP A 229 -7.15 -4.84 -19.90
CA ASP A 229 -8.60 -5.02 -19.86
C ASP A 229 -9.32 -4.24 -20.96
N LEU A 230 -8.99 -2.95 -21.13
CA LEU A 230 -9.60 -2.08 -22.13
C LEU A 230 -9.35 -2.57 -23.55
N SER A 231 -8.19 -3.18 -23.83
CA SER A 231 -7.87 -3.75 -25.14
C SER A 231 -8.81 -4.86 -25.61
N THR A 232 -9.69 -5.36 -24.73
CA THR A 232 -10.69 -6.37 -25.06
C THR A 232 -12.03 -5.78 -25.54
N VAL A 233 -12.31 -4.50 -25.29
CA VAL A 233 -13.61 -3.87 -25.60
C VAL A 233 -13.53 -2.49 -26.26
N ALA A 234 -12.47 -1.72 -26.02
CA ALA A 234 -12.31 -0.37 -26.58
C ALA A 234 -12.06 -0.44 -28.09
N ARG A 235 -12.45 0.61 -28.83
CA ARG A 235 -12.12 0.74 -30.25
C ARG A 235 -10.62 0.89 -30.44
N LYS A 236 -9.98 1.66 -29.56
CA LYS A 236 -8.53 1.86 -29.53
C LYS A 236 -8.06 2.04 -28.09
N THR A 237 -7.02 1.32 -27.70
CA THR A 237 -6.37 1.50 -26.40
C THR A 237 -4.96 2.03 -26.60
N ILE A 238 -4.69 3.22 -26.05
CA ILE A 238 -3.37 3.84 -26.04
C ILE A 238 -2.83 3.80 -24.62
N HIS A 239 -1.62 3.28 -24.43
CA HIS A 239 -0.94 3.26 -23.14
C HIS A 239 0.27 4.20 -23.18
N SER A 240 0.22 5.29 -22.43
CA SER A 240 1.33 6.24 -22.32
C SER A 240 2.21 5.91 -21.11
N VAL A 241 3.50 5.69 -21.37
CA VAL A 241 4.52 5.43 -20.37
C VAL A 241 5.75 6.27 -20.70
N ARG A 242 6.13 7.19 -19.80
CA ARG A 242 7.19 8.19 -20.05
C ARG A 242 8.49 7.60 -20.62
N SER A 243 8.89 6.43 -20.13
CA SER A 243 10.14 5.76 -20.49
C SER A 243 9.97 4.60 -21.47
N ALA A 244 8.79 4.40 -22.04
CA ALA A 244 8.57 3.34 -23.02
C ALA A 244 8.90 3.81 -24.43
N GLU A 245 9.42 2.89 -25.24
CA GLU A 245 9.47 3.07 -26.68
C GLU A 245 8.08 2.90 -27.26
N ASP A 246 7.80 3.65 -28.33
CA ASP A 246 6.55 3.53 -29.06
C ASP A 246 6.44 2.17 -29.74
N SER A 247 5.23 1.61 -29.73
CA SER A 247 4.91 0.39 -30.45
C SER A 247 3.45 0.41 -30.89
N ASP A 248 3.23 0.09 -32.16
CA ASP A 248 1.90 -0.11 -32.73
C ASP A 248 1.61 -1.60 -32.96
N LEU A 249 2.50 -2.48 -32.46
CA LEU A 249 2.42 -3.92 -32.65
C LEU A 249 1.56 -4.54 -31.53
N GLY A 250 0.26 -4.69 -31.80
CA GLY A 250 -0.66 -5.39 -30.90
C GLY A 250 -2.02 -4.73 -30.80
N ARG A 251 -2.78 -5.11 -29.76
CA ARG A 251 -4.08 -4.49 -29.42
C ARG A 251 -3.95 -3.20 -28.62
N ILE A 252 -2.75 -2.91 -28.10
CA ILE A 252 -2.44 -1.73 -27.30
C ILE A 252 -1.39 -0.93 -28.05
N ILE A 253 -1.67 0.34 -28.26
CA ILE A 253 -0.76 1.30 -28.87
C ILE A 253 0.07 1.92 -27.76
N GLN A 254 1.36 1.59 -27.74
CA GLN A 254 2.30 2.11 -26.76
C GLN A 254 2.81 3.48 -27.22
N ARG A 255 2.76 4.46 -26.33
CA ARG A 255 3.31 5.79 -26.55
C ARG A 255 4.23 6.21 -25.39
N GLY A 256 5.19 7.07 -25.69
CA GLY A 256 6.07 7.71 -24.73
C GLY A 256 5.40 8.82 -23.90
N GLU A 257 6.20 9.80 -23.49
CA GLU A 257 5.76 10.95 -22.69
C GLU A 257 4.85 11.90 -23.48
N ILE A 258 3.75 12.32 -22.83
CA ILE A 258 2.81 13.32 -23.35
C ILE A 258 3.47 14.71 -23.28
N SER A 259 3.26 15.50 -24.34
CA SER A 259 3.62 16.91 -24.38
C SER A 259 2.45 17.79 -23.93
N HIS A 260 1.29 17.68 -24.58
CA HIS A 260 0.12 18.52 -24.30
C HIS A 260 -1.16 17.90 -24.92
N PHE A 261 -2.31 18.41 -24.51
CA PHE A 261 -3.63 18.12 -25.07
C PHE A 261 -4.13 19.32 -25.89
N THR A 262 -5.08 19.06 -26.79
CA THR A 262 -5.73 20.11 -27.59
C THR A 262 -7.26 20.03 -27.49
N PRO A 263 -7.98 21.16 -27.72
CA PRO A 263 -9.44 21.22 -27.56
C PRO A 263 -10.22 20.33 -28.54
N ASP A 264 -9.63 19.94 -29.67
CA ASP A 264 -10.23 19.06 -30.67
C ASP A 264 -10.10 17.57 -30.33
N GLY A 265 -9.43 17.22 -29.22
CA GLY A 265 -9.36 15.85 -28.70
C GLY A 265 -8.06 15.12 -28.99
N LEU A 266 -7.05 15.81 -29.54
CA LEU A 266 -5.74 15.21 -29.78
C LEU A 266 -4.85 15.29 -28.52
N VAL A 267 -3.99 14.29 -28.41
CA VAL A 267 -2.89 14.22 -27.43
C VAL A 267 -1.59 14.19 -28.21
N HIS A 268 -0.73 15.17 -27.98
CA HIS A 268 0.58 15.25 -28.59
C HIS A 268 1.63 14.63 -27.69
N PHE A 269 2.53 13.83 -28.25
CA PHE A 269 3.64 13.19 -27.54
C PHE A 269 4.96 13.89 -27.86
N LYS A 270 5.93 13.83 -26.95
CA LYS A 270 7.22 14.53 -27.12
C LYS A 270 8.03 14.09 -28.34
N ASN A 271 7.74 12.92 -28.89
CA ASN A 271 8.37 12.41 -30.11
C ASN A 271 7.69 12.91 -31.41
N GLY A 272 6.71 13.81 -31.31
CA GLY A 272 6.00 14.38 -32.45
C GLY A 272 4.79 13.58 -32.94
N LYS A 273 4.51 12.40 -32.37
CA LYS A 273 3.26 11.67 -32.66
C LYS A 273 2.07 12.33 -32.00
N GLN A 274 0.88 12.01 -32.51
CA GLN A 274 -0.39 12.45 -31.95
C GLN A 274 -1.46 11.35 -32.03
N GLU A 275 -2.40 11.35 -31.09
CA GLU A 275 -3.52 10.42 -31.07
C GLU A 275 -4.81 11.15 -30.68
N TYR A 276 -5.91 10.84 -31.36
CA TYR A 276 -7.24 11.25 -30.90
C TYR A 276 -7.70 10.36 -29.75
N VAL A 277 -8.28 10.97 -28.71
CA VAL A 277 -8.80 10.27 -27.53
C VAL A 277 -10.09 10.93 -27.05
N ASP A 278 -11.07 10.11 -26.65
CA ASP A 278 -12.33 10.58 -26.05
C ASP A 278 -12.52 10.11 -24.60
N ARG A 279 -11.68 9.18 -24.12
CA ARG A 279 -11.66 8.72 -22.72
C ARG A 279 -10.22 8.72 -22.19
N ILE A 280 -10.03 9.21 -20.97
CA ILE A 280 -8.73 9.17 -20.28
C ILE A 280 -8.83 8.44 -18.94
N ILE A 281 -7.88 7.56 -18.66
CA ILE A 281 -7.66 6.97 -17.34
C ILE A 281 -6.26 7.36 -16.85
N PHE A 282 -6.21 8.21 -15.83
CA PHE A 282 -4.99 8.50 -15.10
C PHE A 282 -4.65 7.33 -14.17
N ALA A 283 -3.66 6.54 -14.54
CA ALA A 283 -3.09 5.47 -13.72
C ALA A 283 -1.74 5.92 -13.12
N THR A 284 -1.73 7.14 -12.60
CA THR A 284 -0.54 7.91 -12.21
C THR A 284 -0.17 7.77 -10.73
N GLY A 285 -0.91 6.94 -9.99
CA GLY A 285 -0.61 6.56 -8.62
C GLY A 285 -1.29 7.45 -7.60
N TYR A 286 -0.76 7.45 -6.38
CA TYR A 286 -1.41 8.05 -5.23
C TYR A 286 -0.45 8.92 -4.44
N GLU A 287 -1.02 9.79 -3.62
CA GLU A 287 -0.32 10.61 -2.65
C GLU A 287 -0.40 9.98 -1.26
N TYR A 288 0.65 10.17 -0.45
CA TYR A 288 0.59 9.90 0.98
C TYR A 288 -0.30 10.95 1.64
N ASP A 289 -1.40 10.51 2.24
CA ASP A 289 -2.33 11.36 2.97
C ASP A 289 -2.39 10.93 4.43
N CYS A 290 -1.82 11.78 5.29
CA CYS A 290 -1.90 11.66 6.73
C CYS A 290 -2.39 13.00 7.32
N SER A 291 -3.33 13.66 6.64
CA SER A 291 -3.87 14.98 7.02
C SER A 291 -4.45 15.04 8.45
N PHE A 292 -4.82 13.89 9.03
CA PHE A 292 -5.21 13.80 10.43
C PHE A 292 -4.03 14.02 11.40
N LEU A 293 -2.77 13.84 10.99
CA LEU A 293 -1.60 14.21 11.80
C LEU A 293 -1.38 15.72 11.70
N THR A 294 -1.95 16.48 12.61
CA THR A 294 -1.99 17.95 12.50
C THR A 294 -0.62 18.63 12.67
N GLN A 295 0.36 17.91 13.25
CA GLN A 295 1.75 18.34 13.39
C GLN A 295 2.68 17.79 12.29
N LEU A 296 2.13 17.17 11.24
CA LEU A 296 2.89 16.75 10.06
C LEU A 296 2.62 17.76 8.91
N PRO A 297 3.49 18.76 8.71
CA PRO A 297 3.30 19.74 7.65
C PRO A 297 3.34 19.06 6.27
N VAL A 298 2.51 19.58 5.36
CA VAL A 298 2.45 19.12 3.97
C VAL A 298 3.09 20.17 3.08
N GLU A 299 4.21 19.83 2.47
CA GLU A 299 5.07 20.77 1.74
C GLU A 299 5.51 20.20 0.39
N GLU A 300 6.26 20.97 -0.40
CA GLU A 300 6.95 20.45 -1.58
C GLU A 300 8.19 19.62 -1.18
N ALA A 301 8.64 18.74 -2.06
CA ALA A 301 9.82 17.93 -1.79
C ALA A 301 11.10 18.78 -1.75
N HIS A 302 11.89 18.61 -0.68
CA HIS A 302 13.17 19.28 -0.48
C HIS A 302 14.34 18.30 -0.63
N ARG A 303 15.53 18.79 -0.99
CA ARG A 303 16.76 17.95 -1.03
C ARG A 303 17.19 17.50 0.36
N SER A 304 16.96 18.33 1.36
CA SER A 304 17.20 18.05 2.77
C SER A 304 16.10 18.73 3.59
N SER A 305 15.88 18.26 4.81
CA SER A 305 14.94 18.89 5.74
C SER A 305 15.46 18.77 7.15
N ASP A 306 15.29 19.83 7.94
CA ASP A 306 15.57 19.91 9.37
C ASP A 306 14.38 19.49 10.25
N HIS A 307 13.25 19.16 9.64
CA HIS A 307 12.04 18.70 10.32
C HIS A 307 11.31 17.60 9.55
N LEU A 308 10.40 16.89 10.22
CA LEU A 308 9.50 15.93 9.62
C LEU A 308 8.42 16.61 8.77
N TYR A 309 8.23 16.18 7.53
CA TYR A 309 7.17 16.67 6.65
C TYR A 309 6.65 15.58 5.70
N ASN A 310 5.51 15.84 5.07
CA ASN A 310 4.92 15.02 4.01
C ASN A 310 4.97 15.78 2.68
N SER A 311 5.70 15.25 1.69
CA SER A 311 5.77 15.86 0.36
C SER A 311 4.63 15.47 -0.57
N ARG A 312 3.65 14.70 -0.07
CA ARG A 312 2.67 13.90 -0.82
C ARG A 312 3.29 12.69 -1.53
N PHE A 313 4.62 12.64 -1.71
CA PHE A 313 5.33 11.53 -2.35
C PHE A 313 6.34 10.81 -1.46
N HIS A 314 6.60 11.35 -0.26
CA HIS A 314 7.23 10.66 0.85
C HIS A 314 6.82 11.29 2.18
N ILE A 315 7.07 10.57 3.27
CA ILE A 315 7.12 11.14 4.61
C ILE A 315 8.59 11.07 5.04
N TYR A 316 9.16 12.21 5.41
CA TYR A 316 10.61 12.34 5.60
C TYR A 316 10.97 13.36 6.68
N PRO A 317 12.01 13.12 7.51
CA PRO A 317 12.82 11.90 7.57
C PRO A 317 12.19 10.81 8.46
N LEU A 318 12.29 9.55 8.04
CA LEU A 318 11.82 8.39 8.81
C LEU A 318 12.96 7.38 9.01
N ALA A 319 13.32 7.10 10.26
CA ALA A 319 14.23 6.01 10.62
C ALA A 319 13.59 4.69 10.19
N LEU A 320 14.34 3.91 9.38
CA LEU A 320 13.89 2.61 8.87
C LEU A 320 12.51 2.67 8.18
N HIS A 321 12.16 3.82 7.57
CA HIS A 321 10.84 4.08 6.99
C HIS A 321 9.66 3.84 7.96
N THR A 322 9.90 3.94 9.27
CA THR A 322 8.97 3.57 10.33
C THR A 322 8.81 4.69 11.37
N PHE A 323 9.91 5.19 11.94
CA PHE A 323 9.84 6.14 13.05
C PHE A 323 10.15 7.57 12.61
N PRO A 324 9.32 8.56 13.00
CA PRO A 324 9.58 9.97 12.76
C PRO A 324 10.91 10.44 13.34
N LEU A 325 11.72 11.08 12.50
CA LEU A 325 12.93 11.78 12.91
C LEU A 325 12.71 13.29 12.75
N ARG A 326 13.36 14.08 13.61
CA ARG A 326 13.24 15.55 13.60
C ARG A 326 11.77 16.01 13.69
N ALA A 327 10.96 15.28 14.45
CA ALA A 327 9.57 15.63 14.72
C ALA A 327 9.49 16.49 15.99
N ALA A 328 8.37 17.21 16.14
CA ALA A 328 8.06 17.96 17.36
C ALA A 328 7.65 17.05 18.54
N PHE A 329 7.62 15.74 18.34
CA PHE A 329 7.23 14.72 19.30
C PHE A 329 8.25 13.58 19.32
N PRO A 330 8.32 12.77 20.40
CA PRO A 330 9.33 11.73 20.52
C PRO A 330 9.26 10.69 19.38
N PRO A 331 10.40 10.26 18.80
CA PRO A 331 10.42 9.24 17.73
C PRO A 331 9.77 7.91 18.10
N SER A 332 9.71 7.56 19.39
CA SER A 332 9.04 6.36 19.92
C SER A 332 7.54 6.56 20.21
N SER A 333 7.00 7.77 20.07
CA SER A 333 5.57 8.03 20.29
C SER A 333 4.71 7.67 19.07
N LEU A 334 5.30 7.61 17.86
CA LEU A 334 4.58 7.34 16.62
C LEU A 334 5.37 6.37 15.72
N ALA A 335 4.66 5.47 15.06
CA ALA A 335 5.25 4.62 14.01
C ALA A 335 4.33 4.55 12.78
N PHE A 336 4.92 4.64 11.59
CA PHE A 336 4.25 4.35 10.33
C PHE A 336 4.51 2.92 9.89
N ILE A 337 3.46 2.18 9.54
CA ILE A 337 3.54 0.78 9.16
C ILE A 337 3.02 0.60 7.73
N GLY A 338 3.80 -0.07 6.88
CA GLY A 338 3.39 -0.42 5.52
C GLY A 338 3.62 0.66 4.46
N ILE A 339 4.47 1.67 4.73
CA ILE A 339 4.84 2.71 3.75
C ILE A 339 5.71 2.18 2.59
N PRO A 340 6.75 1.35 2.84
CA PRO A 340 7.64 0.91 1.76
C PRO A 340 6.94 0.17 0.62
N ASN A 341 7.29 0.57 -0.61
CA ASN A 341 6.85 -0.07 -1.84
C ASN A 341 7.93 -1.03 -2.38
N GLY A 342 7.53 -2.16 -2.95
CA GLY A 342 8.43 -3.15 -3.57
C GLY A 342 8.85 -4.30 -2.64
N ALA A 343 8.54 -4.24 -1.35
CA ALA A 343 8.53 -5.41 -0.47
C ALA A 343 7.13 -6.05 -0.43
N PRO A 344 6.98 -7.36 -0.13
CA PRO A 344 5.68 -7.98 0.05
C PRO A 344 4.92 -7.34 1.22
N ALA A 345 3.82 -6.65 0.93
CA ALA A 345 3.18 -5.70 1.87
C ALA A 345 2.77 -6.33 3.21
N PHE A 346 2.25 -7.56 3.21
CA PHE A 346 1.75 -8.19 4.45
C PHE A 346 2.93 -8.65 5.32
N THR A 347 3.97 -9.22 4.70
CA THR A 347 5.22 -9.56 5.40
C THR A 347 5.90 -8.32 5.97
N LEU A 348 6.01 -7.25 5.18
CA LEU A 348 6.56 -5.97 5.62
C LEU A 348 5.82 -5.41 6.83
N SER A 349 4.49 -5.48 6.80
CA SER A 349 3.65 -4.94 7.86
C SER A 349 3.87 -5.65 9.19
N GLU A 350 3.92 -6.99 9.23
CA GLU A 350 4.22 -7.73 10.47
C GLU A 350 5.62 -7.40 11.02
N VAL A 351 6.62 -7.31 10.13
CA VAL A 351 7.99 -7.05 10.53
C VAL A 351 8.16 -5.61 11.06
N GLN A 352 7.56 -4.61 10.40
CA GLN A 352 7.57 -3.24 10.89
C GLN A 352 6.76 -3.10 12.20
N ALA A 353 5.60 -3.74 12.30
CA ALA A 353 4.79 -3.70 13.52
C ALA A 353 5.54 -4.31 14.71
N LYS A 354 6.24 -5.43 14.50
CA LYS A 354 7.12 -6.04 15.51
C LYS A 354 8.19 -5.08 16.00
N LEU A 355 8.93 -4.45 15.09
CA LEU A 355 9.93 -3.45 15.47
C LEU A 355 9.30 -2.28 16.25
N ALA A 356 8.20 -1.73 15.75
CA ALA A 356 7.49 -0.62 16.36
C ALA A 356 7.04 -0.94 17.79
N ILE A 357 6.34 -2.06 17.97
CA ILE A 357 5.80 -2.48 19.27
C ILE A 357 6.93 -2.75 20.26
N ARG A 358 8.01 -3.43 19.85
CA ARG A 358 9.16 -3.69 20.74
C ARG A 358 9.88 -2.39 21.13
N GLN A 359 10.01 -1.43 20.22
CA GLN A 359 10.58 -0.11 20.52
C GLN A 359 9.69 0.67 21.50
N MET A 360 8.38 0.72 21.24
CA MET A 360 7.40 1.45 22.07
C MET A 360 7.21 0.83 23.46
N THR A 361 7.40 -0.48 23.58
CA THR A 361 7.36 -1.18 24.88
C THR A 361 8.68 -1.11 25.64
N GLY A 362 9.77 -0.69 25.00
CA GLY A 362 11.12 -0.65 25.57
C GLY A 362 11.85 -2.00 25.55
N LYS A 363 11.30 -2.99 24.84
CA LYS A 363 11.95 -4.30 24.63
C LYS A 363 13.17 -4.18 23.70
N VAL A 364 13.17 -3.20 22.81
CA VAL A 364 14.37 -2.75 22.09
C VAL A 364 14.52 -1.23 22.22
N SER A 365 15.74 -0.74 22.02
CA SER A 365 16.04 0.69 22.01
C SER A 365 16.92 1.04 20.82
N LEU A 366 16.33 1.70 19.83
CA LEU A 366 17.03 2.21 18.66
C LEU A 366 17.86 3.46 19.02
N ASP A 367 19.04 3.55 18.41
CA ASP A 367 19.83 4.78 18.37
C ASP A 367 19.29 5.68 17.24
N PHE A 368 18.40 6.60 17.57
CA PHE A 368 17.76 7.47 16.58
C PHE A 368 18.73 8.48 15.93
N GLU A 369 19.84 8.83 16.57
CA GLU A 369 20.87 9.69 15.97
C GLU A 369 21.66 8.91 14.91
N HIS A 370 21.98 7.65 15.19
CA HIS A 370 22.54 6.75 14.19
C HIS A 370 21.56 6.54 13.02
N GLU A 371 20.28 6.30 13.30
CA GLU A 371 19.27 6.14 12.25
C GLU A 371 19.04 7.40 11.42
N LEU A 372 19.15 8.58 12.02
CA LEU A 372 19.14 9.84 11.30
C LEU A 372 20.33 9.94 10.34
N THR A 373 21.52 9.58 10.80
CA THR A 373 22.72 9.55 9.93
C THR A 373 22.51 8.63 8.74
N ARG A 374 22.03 7.40 8.97
CA ARG A 374 21.71 6.42 7.91
C ARG A 374 20.63 6.92 6.95
N THR A 375 19.65 7.64 7.47
CA THR A 375 18.57 8.26 6.68
C THR A 375 19.12 9.34 5.75
N LEU A 376 20.01 10.20 6.26
CA LEU A 376 20.65 11.24 5.45
C LEU A 376 21.57 10.64 4.37
N GLU A 377 22.36 9.60 4.71
CA GLU A 377 23.21 8.88 3.76
C GLU A 377 22.40 8.32 2.57
N ARG A 378 21.29 7.61 2.85
CA ARG A 378 20.41 7.09 1.79
C ARG A 378 19.85 8.22 0.91
N ASN A 379 19.51 9.36 1.51
CA ASN A 379 18.97 10.49 0.78
C ASN A 379 20.02 11.09 -0.17
N GLU A 380 21.27 11.21 0.27
CA GLU A 380 22.40 11.61 -0.57
C GLU A 380 22.65 10.62 -1.72
N GLU A 381 22.54 9.32 -1.48
CA GLU A 381 22.67 8.29 -2.53
C GLU A 381 21.59 8.42 -3.61
N LEU A 382 20.35 8.71 -3.21
CA LEU A 382 19.25 8.93 -4.16
C LEU A 382 19.41 10.24 -4.93
N GLN A 383 19.91 11.30 -4.29
CA GLN A 383 20.20 12.56 -4.97
C GLN A 383 21.29 12.43 -6.04
N LYS A 384 22.20 11.47 -5.92
CA LYS A 384 23.19 11.16 -6.99
C LYS A 384 22.54 10.51 -8.22
N LYS A 385 21.38 9.88 -8.06
CA LYS A 385 20.67 9.13 -9.13
C LYS A 385 19.52 9.94 -9.76
N HIS A 386 19.04 10.96 -9.07
CA HIS A 386 17.83 11.70 -9.44
C HIS A 386 18.09 13.20 -9.49
N SER A 387 17.55 13.84 -10.53
CA SER A 387 17.87 15.23 -10.86
C SER A 387 17.10 16.23 -9.99
N SER A 388 15.88 15.88 -9.58
CA SER A 388 14.99 16.76 -8.82
C SER A 388 14.63 16.20 -7.43
N PRO A 389 14.28 17.08 -6.46
CA PRO A 389 13.79 16.65 -5.15
C PRO A 389 12.56 15.74 -5.21
N LEU A 390 11.64 16.02 -6.15
CA LEU A 390 10.44 15.21 -6.35
C LEU A 390 10.76 13.77 -6.80
N GLU A 391 11.75 13.60 -7.68
CA GLU A 391 12.21 12.26 -8.09
C GLU A 391 12.82 11.49 -6.93
N VAL A 392 13.61 12.16 -6.08
CA VAL A 392 14.16 11.59 -4.85
C VAL A 392 13.03 11.16 -3.91
N ALA A 393 12.04 12.02 -3.68
CA ALA A 393 10.89 11.70 -2.84
C ALA A 393 10.12 10.47 -3.35
N ARG A 394 9.84 10.44 -4.67
CA ARG A 394 9.17 9.29 -5.31
C ARG A 394 9.99 7.99 -5.26
N ALA A 395 11.31 8.05 -5.05
CA ALA A 395 12.19 6.89 -4.92
C ALA A 395 12.43 6.47 -3.46
N TRP A 396 12.22 7.38 -2.51
CA TRP A 396 12.61 7.24 -1.10
C TRP A 396 12.17 5.92 -0.46
N HIS A 397 10.86 5.65 -0.51
CA HIS A 397 10.24 4.45 0.06
C HIS A 397 10.21 3.24 -0.88
N LYS A 398 10.88 3.29 -2.04
CA LYS A 398 10.88 2.18 -3.01
C LYS A 398 12.06 1.25 -2.79
N PHE A 399 11.79 -0.05 -2.85
CA PHE A 399 12.76 -1.14 -2.83
C PHE A 399 12.64 -1.99 -4.10
N GLY A 400 13.71 -2.70 -4.46
CA GLY A 400 13.84 -3.40 -5.73
C GLY A 400 14.27 -2.48 -6.88
N LYS A 401 14.48 -3.05 -8.07
CA LYS A 401 14.88 -2.32 -9.30
C LYS A 401 16.03 -1.30 -9.10
N GLY A 402 17.05 -1.65 -8.32
CA GLY A 402 18.21 -0.79 -8.05
C GLY A 402 18.13 0.09 -6.78
N ASN A 403 17.03 0.03 -6.02
CA ASN A 403 16.83 0.79 -4.78
C ASN A 403 16.98 -0.06 -3.50
N GLY A 404 17.90 -1.02 -3.54
CA GLY A 404 18.14 -1.99 -2.46
C GLY A 404 17.24 -3.22 -2.55
N ASN A 405 17.66 -4.31 -1.90
CA ASN A 405 16.89 -5.56 -1.89
C ASN A 405 15.83 -5.50 -0.78
N PRO A 406 14.53 -5.72 -1.10
CA PRO A 406 13.47 -5.66 -0.09
C PRO A 406 13.64 -6.71 1.02
N TYR A 407 14.20 -7.89 0.73
CA TYR A 407 14.39 -8.93 1.74
C TYR A 407 15.57 -8.62 2.68
N ASP A 408 16.62 -7.95 2.20
CA ASP A 408 17.70 -7.46 3.08
C ASP A 408 17.19 -6.39 4.04
N PHE A 409 16.29 -5.52 3.56
CA PHE A 409 15.61 -4.57 4.41
C PHE A 409 14.72 -5.24 5.46
N LEU A 410 13.95 -6.28 5.08
CA LEU A 410 13.16 -7.05 6.05
C LEU A 410 14.04 -7.76 7.10
N ASP A 411 15.18 -8.33 6.70
CA ASP A 411 16.14 -8.93 7.64
C ASP A 411 16.78 -7.89 8.56
N LEU A 412 17.07 -6.69 8.05
CA LEU A 412 17.54 -5.57 8.86
C LEU A 412 16.49 -5.18 9.91
N LEU A 413 15.22 -5.05 9.53
CA LEU A 413 14.14 -4.73 10.47
C LEU A 413 14.00 -5.80 11.56
N LEU A 414 14.05 -7.09 11.19
CA LEU A 414 14.04 -8.20 12.16
C LEU A 414 15.25 -8.14 13.10
N GLN A 415 16.44 -7.86 12.58
CA GLN A 415 17.64 -7.67 13.40
C GLN A 415 17.46 -6.50 14.37
N ARG A 416 16.94 -5.35 13.91
CA ARG A 416 16.68 -4.19 14.77
C ARG A 416 15.59 -4.44 15.80
N ALA A 417 14.69 -5.38 15.53
CA ALA A 417 13.68 -5.81 16.47
C ALA A 417 14.20 -6.83 17.50
N ASP A 418 15.50 -7.19 17.46
CA ASP A 418 16.07 -8.31 18.23
C ASP A 418 15.32 -9.63 17.98
N ASP A 419 15.03 -9.90 16.70
CA ASP A 419 14.42 -11.15 16.24
C ASP A 419 15.44 -11.98 15.46
N SER A 420 15.59 -13.24 15.87
CA SER A 420 16.51 -14.20 15.25
C SER A 420 15.98 -14.76 13.94
N ALA A 421 14.69 -14.57 13.63
CA ALA A 421 14.12 -14.98 12.36
C ALA A 421 14.77 -14.25 11.19
N ARG A 422 14.76 -14.91 10.03
CA ARG A 422 15.22 -14.34 8.75
C ARG A 422 14.23 -14.69 7.66
N MET A 423 14.20 -13.86 6.63
CA MET A 423 13.43 -14.12 5.44
C MET A 423 13.86 -15.45 4.82
N PRO A 424 12.91 -16.37 4.56
CA PRO A 424 13.24 -17.67 3.99
C PRO A 424 13.99 -17.53 2.67
N LYS A 425 15.07 -18.30 2.51
CA LYS A 425 15.95 -18.24 1.33
C LYS A 425 15.18 -18.36 0.02
N TRP A 426 14.17 -19.23 -0.03
CA TRP A 426 13.35 -19.45 -1.22
C TRP A 426 12.64 -18.17 -1.71
N LYS A 427 12.25 -17.24 -0.82
CA LYS A 427 11.63 -15.97 -1.24
C LYS A 427 12.58 -15.13 -2.11
N ARG A 428 13.87 -15.19 -1.80
CA ARG A 428 14.94 -14.49 -2.55
C ARG A 428 15.21 -15.18 -3.89
N GLU A 429 15.17 -16.51 -3.91
CA GLU A 429 15.40 -17.33 -5.12
C GLU A 429 14.36 -17.07 -6.21
N PHE A 430 13.12 -16.71 -5.85
CA PHE A 430 12.07 -16.36 -6.81
C PHE A 430 12.10 -14.92 -7.31
N GLY A 431 12.93 -14.03 -6.74
CA GLY A 431 13.03 -12.63 -7.16
C GLY A 431 13.19 -12.44 -8.68
N PRO A 432 14.13 -13.15 -9.34
CA PRO A 432 14.32 -13.07 -10.79
C PRO A 432 13.16 -13.65 -11.62
N PHE A 433 12.31 -14.49 -11.03
CA PHE A 433 11.28 -15.25 -11.75
C PHE A 433 9.86 -14.70 -11.58
N GLY A 434 9.67 -13.60 -10.83
CA GLY A 434 8.33 -13.07 -10.53
C GLY A 434 7.47 -12.80 -11.77
N VAL A 435 8.04 -12.14 -12.80
CA VAL A 435 7.34 -11.88 -14.07
C VAL A 435 7.09 -13.17 -14.84
N THR A 436 8.07 -14.08 -14.88
CA THR A 436 7.94 -15.39 -15.54
C THR A 436 6.80 -16.21 -14.95
N ILE A 437 6.72 -16.28 -13.62
CA ILE A 437 5.67 -17.02 -12.91
C ILE A 437 4.31 -16.40 -13.20
N LEU A 438 4.18 -15.07 -13.15
CA LEU A 438 2.93 -14.38 -13.44
C LEU A 438 2.45 -14.64 -14.88
N VAL A 439 3.33 -14.48 -15.87
CA VAL A 439 2.98 -14.66 -17.29
C VAL A 439 2.59 -16.11 -17.58
N GLU A 440 3.34 -17.07 -17.04
CA GLU A 440 3.03 -18.48 -17.24
C GLU A 440 1.75 -18.91 -16.51
N TRP A 441 1.50 -18.39 -15.30
CA TRP A 441 0.25 -18.65 -14.60
C TRP A 441 -0.97 -18.12 -15.37
N LYS A 442 -0.89 -16.91 -15.93
CA LYS A 442 -1.93 -16.38 -16.82
C LYS A 442 -2.16 -17.22 -18.09
N LYS A 443 -1.15 -17.97 -18.56
CA LYS A 443 -1.36 -18.95 -19.63
C LYS A 443 -2.08 -20.20 -19.12
N LEU A 444 -1.72 -20.69 -17.93
CA LEU A 444 -2.40 -21.83 -17.30
C LEU A 444 -3.88 -21.52 -17.05
N GLU A 445 -4.22 -20.30 -16.61
CA GLU A 445 -5.61 -19.84 -16.46
C GLU A 445 -6.36 -19.88 -17.80
N ARG A 446 -5.78 -19.30 -18.86
CA ARG A 446 -6.37 -19.32 -20.21
C ARG A 446 -6.55 -20.73 -20.78
N LEU A 447 -5.73 -21.69 -20.36
CA LEU A 447 -5.84 -23.10 -20.74
C LEU A 447 -6.80 -23.90 -19.83
N GLY A 448 -7.38 -23.28 -18.80
CA GLY A 448 -8.23 -23.98 -17.81
C GLY A 448 -7.47 -24.96 -16.92
N LEU A 449 -6.15 -24.78 -16.77
CA LEU A 449 -5.27 -25.71 -16.05
C LEU A 449 -4.90 -25.22 -14.64
N ALA A 450 -5.03 -23.93 -14.35
CA ALA A 450 -4.59 -23.32 -13.08
C ALA A 450 -5.13 -24.04 -11.83
N ASP A 451 -6.44 -24.32 -11.79
CA ASP A 451 -7.08 -24.98 -10.65
C ASP A 451 -6.56 -26.40 -10.42
N SER A 452 -6.34 -27.15 -11.51
CA SER A 452 -5.78 -28.51 -11.41
C SER A 452 -4.33 -28.51 -10.94
N TRP A 453 -3.59 -27.43 -11.21
CA TRP A 453 -2.22 -27.25 -10.74
C TRP A 453 -2.16 -26.88 -9.25
N ALA A 454 -3.13 -26.12 -8.75
CA ALA A 454 -3.23 -25.73 -7.35
C ALA A 454 -3.85 -26.83 -6.46
N ARG A 455 -4.69 -27.71 -7.02
CA ARG A 455 -5.42 -28.75 -6.27
C ARG A 455 -4.50 -29.59 -5.37
N GLY A 456 -4.85 -29.67 -4.08
CA GLY A 456 -4.13 -30.41 -3.05
C GLY A 456 -2.82 -29.76 -2.59
N VAL A 457 -2.37 -28.67 -3.23
CA VAL A 457 -1.16 -27.96 -2.84
C VAL A 457 -1.44 -27.17 -1.56
N GLY A 458 -0.54 -27.26 -0.59
CA GLY A 458 -0.62 -26.55 0.69
C GLY A 458 -1.08 -27.43 1.86
N GLU A 459 -1.53 -28.66 1.63
CA GLU A 459 -1.89 -29.63 2.69
C GLU A 459 -0.65 -30.01 3.52
N GLY A 460 0.50 -30.20 2.88
CA GLY A 460 1.80 -30.44 3.52
C GLY A 460 2.58 -29.17 3.89
N GLY A 461 1.95 -27.99 3.79
CA GLY A 461 2.53 -26.70 4.14
C GLY A 461 3.31 -26.01 3.01
N ILE A 462 4.12 -25.01 3.38
CA ILE A 462 4.72 -24.03 2.45
C ILE A 462 5.62 -24.65 1.37
N LYS A 463 6.22 -25.82 1.63
CA LYS A 463 7.11 -26.48 0.67
C LYS A 463 6.39 -26.85 -0.63
N GLU A 464 5.13 -27.28 -0.55
CA GLU A 464 4.34 -27.65 -1.73
C GLU A 464 4.06 -26.44 -2.63
N TRP A 465 3.80 -25.27 -2.03
CA TRP A 465 3.67 -24.02 -2.77
C TRP A 465 4.98 -23.60 -3.46
N VAL A 466 6.11 -23.77 -2.77
CA VAL A 466 7.44 -23.53 -3.34
C VAL A 466 7.70 -24.47 -4.53
N ASP A 467 7.36 -25.75 -4.39
CA ASP A 467 7.51 -26.74 -5.46
C ASP A 467 6.60 -26.42 -6.65
N LEU A 468 5.36 -25.96 -6.40
CA LEU A 468 4.45 -25.50 -7.44
C LEU A 468 5.02 -24.30 -8.21
N MET A 469 5.53 -23.28 -7.52
CA MET A 469 6.16 -22.13 -8.19
C MET A 469 7.35 -22.56 -9.06
N TRP A 470 8.19 -23.49 -8.59
CA TRP A 470 9.28 -24.03 -9.42
C TRP A 470 8.78 -24.85 -10.61
N ARG A 471 7.66 -25.59 -10.48
CA ARG A 471 7.03 -26.27 -11.62
C ARG A 471 6.56 -25.28 -12.68
N VAL A 472 5.98 -24.15 -12.28
CA VAL A 472 5.57 -23.06 -13.18
C VAL A 472 6.80 -22.46 -13.89
N VAL A 473 7.88 -22.19 -13.17
CA VAL A 473 9.14 -21.70 -13.76
C VAL A 473 9.70 -22.68 -14.80
N ARG A 474 9.72 -23.98 -14.51
CA ARG A 474 10.20 -24.99 -15.46
C ARG A 474 9.35 -25.02 -16.73
N ARG A 475 8.03 -25.06 -16.57
CA ARG A 475 7.11 -25.02 -17.71
C ARG A 475 7.32 -23.80 -18.61
N ALA A 476 7.52 -22.63 -18.00
CA ALA A 476 7.76 -21.40 -18.74
C ALA A 476 9.04 -21.48 -19.59
N LYS A 477 10.09 -22.15 -19.08
CA LYS A 477 11.35 -22.38 -19.81
C LYS A 477 11.20 -23.42 -20.92
N ASP A 478 10.42 -24.47 -20.70
CA ASP A 478 10.18 -25.50 -21.71
C ASP A 478 9.28 -25.02 -22.86
N SER A 479 8.55 -23.93 -22.64
CA SER A 479 7.63 -23.32 -23.61
C SER A 479 8.19 -22.06 -24.30
N ALA A 480 9.43 -21.67 -23.98
CA ALA A 480 10.15 -20.52 -24.55
C ALA A 480 11.15 -21.01 -25.59
#